data_AF-A0A522B2W9-F1
#
_entry.id   AF-A0A522B2W9-F1
#
_cell.length_a   1.000
_cell.length_b   1.000
_cell.length_c   1.000
_cell.angle_alpha   90.00
_cell.angle_beta   90.00
_cell.angle_gamma   90.00
#
_symmetry.space_group_name_H-M   'P 1'
#
loop_
_entity.id
_entity.type
_entity.pdbx_description
1 polymer ?
#
loop_
_entity_poly.entity_id
_entity_poly.type
_entity_poly.pdbx_seq_one_letter_code
_entity_poly.pdbx_strand_id
1 'polypeptide(L)'
;MAAHADHQTTSVRWHPQTGMSGAVAPDAQAMLVRRPNGVSFSIRTQQLRRHHAYTVWFVVINNPAACVARPCSGPDILLNPATDSQVSYGGGHVSGGSGIAGFAGAFQAGTIEGWLPDGGLWDPMTAEIQLVLNDHGPMLPAYMPEMTHTYR
;
A
#
# COMPACT_ATOMS: atom_id res chain seq x y z
N MET A 1 -6.72 -28.16 11.70
CA MET A 1 -7.59 -27.34 10.82
C MET A 1 -6.68 -26.48 9.96
N ALA A 2 -6.81 -26.52 8.63
CA ALA A 2 -6.12 -25.56 7.78
C ALA A 2 -6.75 -24.17 8.00
N ALA A 3 -5.95 -23.15 8.31
CA ALA A 3 -6.45 -21.79 8.45
C ALA A 3 -6.99 -21.32 7.08
N HIS A 4 -8.23 -20.87 7.03
CA HIS A 4 -8.81 -20.27 5.83
C HIS A 4 -7.99 -19.04 5.42
N ALA A 5 -7.53 -19.02 4.17
CA ALA A 5 -6.92 -17.85 3.55
C ALA A 5 -7.88 -17.33 2.47
N ASP A 6 -8.13 -16.03 2.48
CA ASP A 6 -8.89 -15.36 1.42
C ASP A 6 -7.93 -14.69 0.44
N HIS A 7 -8.16 -14.91 -0.85
CA HIS A 7 -7.34 -14.39 -1.94
C HIS A 7 -8.13 -13.32 -2.69
N GLN A 8 -7.64 -12.08 -2.66
CA GLN A 8 -8.29 -10.94 -3.27
C GLN A 8 -7.35 -10.26 -4.27
N THR A 9 -7.88 -9.86 -5.41
CA THR A 9 -7.18 -8.97 -6.35
C THR A 9 -7.69 -7.55 -6.19
N THR A 10 -6.79 -6.57 -6.11
CA THR A 10 -7.14 -5.15 -6.04
C THR A 10 -6.27 -4.32 -6.97
N SER A 11 -6.82 -3.21 -7.50
CA SER A 11 -6.04 -2.26 -8.31
C SER A 11 -5.02 -1.53 -7.45
N VAL A 12 -3.80 -1.39 -7.95
CA VAL A 12 -2.79 -0.53 -7.31
C VAL A 12 -3.01 0.91 -7.75
N ARG A 13 -2.98 1.84 -6.79
CA ARG A 13 -3.26 3.27 -7.04
C ARG A 13 -2.02 4.12 -6.86
N TRP A 14 -1.97 5.25 -7.56
CA TRP A 14 -0.95 6.26 -7.30
C TRP A 14 -1.22 7.01 -6.00
N HIS A 15 -0.14 7.34 -5.27
CA HIS A 15 -0.24 8.27 -4.17
C HIS A 15 -0.51 9.69 -4.71
N PRO A 16 -1.47 10.46 -4.16
CA PRO A 16 -1.78 11.81 -4.66
C PRO A 16 -0.57 12.76 -4.78
N GLN A 17 0.43 12.62 -3.92
CA GLN A 17 1.66 13.44 -3.96
C GLN A 17 2.54 13.19 -5.18
N THR A 18 2.39 12.07 -5.88
CA THR A 18 3.08 11.85 -7.16
C THR A 18 2.59 12.80 -8.26
N GLY A 19 1.48 13.51 -8.04
CA GLY A 19 0.77 14.27 -9.08
C GLY A 19 0.06 13.38 -10.10
N MET A 20 0.06 12.05 -9.89
CA MET A 20 -0.64 11.06 -10.69
C MET A 20 -1.89 10.60 -9.94
N SER A 21 -2.94 10.23 -10.68
CA SER A 21 -4.21 9.77 -10.11
C SER A 21 -4.68 8.49 -10.79
N GLY A 22 -5.59 7.77 -10.13
CA GLY A 22 -6.13 6.52 -10.64
C GLY A 22 -5.21 5.32 -10.46
N ALA A 23 -5.45 4.29 -11.27
CA ALA A 23 -4.67 3.06 -11.26
C ALA A 23 -3.26 3.28 -11.82
N VAL A 24 -2.27 2.58 -11.27
CA VAL A 24 -0.85 2.68 -11.70
C VAL A 24 -0.66 2.33 -13.17
N ALA A 25 -1.34 1.27 -13.61
CA ALA A 25 -1.47 0.85 -14.99
C ALA A 25 -2.79 0.06 -15.14
N PRO A 26 -3.34 -0.13 -16.34
CA PRO A 26 -4.56 -0.92 -16.55
C PRO A 26 -4.48 -2.33 -15.95
N ASP A 27 -3.30 -2.95 -16.02
CA ASP A 27 -3.04 -4.32 -15.53
C ASP A 27 -2.31 -4.34 -14.18
N ALA A 28 -2.13 -3.18 -13.52
CA ALA A 28 -1.48 -3.12 -12.22
C ALA A 28 -2.40 -3.69 -11.14
N GLN A 29 -2.23 -4.99 -10.87
CA GLN A 29 -2.97 -5.70 -9.84
C GLN A 29 -2.06 -6.07 -8.68
N ALA A 30 -2.62 -5.98 -7.48
CA ALA A 30 -2.07 -6.61 -6.30
C ALA A 30 -2.88 -7.86 -5.97
N MET A 31 -2.20 -8.93 -5.58
CA MET A 31 -2.80 -10.06 -4.89
C MET A 31 -2.61 -9.87 -3.39
N LEU A 32 -3.73 -9.77 -2.66
CA LEU A 32 -3.77 -9.83 -1.20
C LEU A 32 -4.14 -11.25 -0.78
N VAL A 33 -3.45 -11.74 0.24
CA VAL A 33 -3.80 -12.96 0.95
C VAL A 33 -4.08 -12.59 2.39
N ARG A 34 -5.34 -12.75 2.81
CA ARG A 34 -5.82 -12.41 4.15
C ARG A 34 -5.96 -13.67 4.98
N ARG A 35 -5.55 -13.60 6.24
CA ARG A 35 -5.72 -14.62 7.26
C ARG A 35 -6.10 -13.93 8.57
N PRO A 36 -6.74 -14.63 9.53
CA PRO A 36 -7.09 -14.02 10.80
C PRO A 36 -5.91 -13.37 11.55
N ASN A 37 -4.67 -13.82 11.31
CA ASN A 37 -3.47 -13.28 11.95
C ASN A 37 -2.72 -12.24 11.10
N GLY A 38 -3.17 -11.90 9.89
CA GLY A 38 -2.50 -10.87 9.09
C GLY A 38 -2.83 -10.86 7.61
N VAL A 39 -2.17 -9.96 6.89
CA VAL A 39 -2.26 -9.81 5.43
C VAL A 39 -0.88 -9.87 4.83
N SER A 40 -0.75 -10.57 3.70
CA SER A 40 0.41 -10.45 2.81
C SER A 40 -0.05 -9.97 1.45
N PHE A 41 0.78 -9.21 0.76
CA PHE A 41 0.49 -8.79 -0.60
C PHE A 41 1.66 -9.01 -1.54
N SER A 42 1.35 -9.10 -2.82
CA SER A 42 2.31 -9.01 -3.92
C SER A 42 1.72 -8.14 -5.03
N ILE A 43 2.53 -7.27 -5.59
CA ILE A 43 2.20 -6.40 -6.71
C ILE A 43 3.14 -6.76 -7.84
N ARG A 44 2.57 -6.92 -9.04
CA ARG A 44 3.33 -6.89 -10.27
C ARG A 44 2.77 -5.79 -11.14
N THR A 45 3.62 -4.84 -11.52
CA THR A 45 3.21 -3.74 -12.38
C THR A 45 4.23 -3.51 -13.48
N GLN A 46 3.78 -2.85 -14.52
CA GLN A 46 4.52 -2.50 -15.72
C GLN A 46 4.30 -1.03 -16.05
N GLN A 47 5.01 -0.52 -17.06
CA GLN A 47 4.92 0.87 -17.51
C GLN A 47 5.30 1.90 -16.43
N LEU A 48 6.07 1.50 -15.43
CA LEU A 48 6.74 2.43 -14.52
C LEU A 48 7.81 3.22 -15.28
N ARG A 49 8.10 4.44 -14.80
CA ARG A 49 9.22 5.23 -15.33
C ARG A 49 10.51 4.49 -15.00
N ARG A 50 11.28 4.16 -16.04
CA ARG A 50 12.49 3.34 -15.92
C ARG A 50 13.49 3.99 -14.98
N HIS A 51 14.17 3.18 -14.17
CA HIS A 51 15.20 3.63 -13.23
C HIS A 51 14.70 4.61 -12.16
N HIS A 52 13.38 4.70 -11.92
CA HIS A 52 12.84 5.41 -10.77
C HIS A 52 12.78 4.49 -9.54
N ALA A 53 12.94 5.09 -8.36
CA ALA A 53 12.69 4.45 -7.08
C ALA A 53 11.21 4.60 -6.69
N TYR A 54 10.61 3.53 -6.18
CA TYR A 54 9.22 3.49 -5.79
C TYR A 54 9.06 2.90 -4.39
N THR A 55 8.06 3.41 -3.65
CA THR A 55 7.60 2.82 -2.39
C THR A 55 6.13 2.45 -2.45
N VAL A 56 5.75 1.35 -1.81
CA VAL A 56 4.38 0.94 -1.59
C VAL A 56 4.01 1.30 -0.16
N TRP A 57 2.89 1.99 -0.03
CA TRP A 57 2.27 2.33 1.24
C TRP A 57 1.07 1.43 1.47
N PHE A 58 1.11 0.73 2.60
CA PHE A 58 0.05 -0.12 3.09
C PHE A 58 -0.87 0.73 3.96
N VAL A 59 -2.06 1.00 3.45
CA VAL A 59 -3.09 1.75 4.15
C VAL A 59 -4.14 0.78 4.66
N VAL A 60 -4.31 0.78 5.98
CA VAL A 60 -5.36 0.05 6.68
C VAL A 60 -6.48 1.02 7.02
N ILE A 61 -7.71 0.59 6.77
CA ILE A 61 -8.91 1.24 7.28
C ILE A 61 -9.72 0.17 8.02
N ASN A 62 -9.67 0.17 9.36
CA ASN A 62 -10.33 -0.86 10.16
C ASN A 62 -11.85 -0.71 10.18
N ASN A 63 -12.37 0.52 10.02
CA ASN A 63 -13.80 0.78 9.94
C ASN A 63 -14.19 1.52 8.63
N PRO A 64 -14.21 0.82 7.48
CA PRO A 64 -14.53 1.45 6.20
C PRO A 64 -15.99 1.90 6.08
N ALA A 65 -16.88 1.45 6.98
CA ALA A 65 -18.26 1.92 7.04
C ALA A 65 -18.37 3.39 7.51
N ALA A 66 -17.36 3.91 8.22
CA ALA A 66 -17.30 5.30 8.65
C ALA A 66 -16.83 6.27 7.54
N CYS A 67 -16.39 5.76 6.37
CA CYS A 67 -15.94 6.60 5.28
C CYS A 67 -17.12 7.30 4.59
N VAL A 68 -16.92 8.57 4.24
CA VAL A 68 -17.87 9.37 3.46
C VAL A 68 -17.81 8.95 1.98
N ALA A 69 -16.61 8.67 1.47
CA ALA A 69 -16.40 8.16 0.12
C ALA A 69 -16.25 6.63 0.10
N ARG A 70 -16.57 6.01 -1.04
CA ARG A 70 -16.29 4.58 -1.30
C ARG A 70 -15.54 4.38 -2.61
N PRO A 71 -14.35 3.75 -2.59
CA PRO A 71 -13.56 3.39 -1.40
C PRO A 71 -13.11 4.62 -0.60
N CYS A 72 -12.59 4.40 0.60
CA CYS A 72 -12.21 5.48 1.51
C CYS A 72 -11.21 6.44 0.84
N SER A 73 -11.44 7.74 1.01
CA SER A 73 -10.60 8.78 0.46
C SER A 73 -9.47 9.18 1.42
N GLY A 74 -8.48 9.94 0.94
CA GLY A 74 -7.42 10.49 1.80
C GLY A 74 -7.94 11.25 3.02
N PRO A 75 -8.94 12.14 2.89
CA PRO A 75 -9.59 12.77 4.04
C PRO A 75 -10.24 11.79 5.03
N ASP A 76 -10.87 10.70 4.55
CA ASP A 76 -11.41 9.66 5.44
C ASP A 76 -10.30 8.98 6.25
N ILE A 77 -9.15 8.74 5.61
CA ILE A 77 -7.99 8.08 6.24
C ILE A 77 -7.31 9.00 7.26
N LEU A 78 -7.10 10.28 6.92
CA LEU A 78 -6.23 11.18 7.70
C LEU A 78 -6.97 12.06 8.70
N LEU A 79 -8.26 12.34 8.48
CA LEU A 79 -9.00 13.35 9.24
C LEU A 79 -10.22 12.79 9.96
N ASN A 80 -10.67 11.58 9.63
CA ASN A 80 -11.80 10.94 10.28
C ASN A 80 -11.33 9.83 11.23
N PRO A 81 -11.20 10.10 12.54
CA PRO A 81 -10.73 9.08 13.49
C PRO A 81 -11.68 7.88 13.61
N ALA A 82 -12.95 8.01 13.20
CA ALA A 82 -13.90 6.90 13.23
C ALA A 82 -13.56 5.78 12.22
N THR A 83 -12.69 6.05 11.24
CA THR A 83 -12.21 5.03 10.30
C THR A 83 -11.13 4.12 10.89
N ASP A 84 -10.50 4.56 12.00
CA ASP A 84 -9.43 3.84 12.69
C ASP A 84 -8.36 3.33 11.70
N SER A 85 -7.76 4.29 10.99
CA SER A 85 -6.84 4.02 9.90
C SER A 85 -5.38 3.96 10.34
N GLN A 86 -4.54 3.32 9.54
CA GLN A 86 -3.08 3.39 9.65
C GLN A 86 -2.44 3.44 8.27
N VAL A 87 -1.30 4.14 8.15
CA VAL A 87 -0.48 4.19 6.94
C VAL A 87 0.93 3.76 7.29
N SER A 88 1.41 2.67 6.68
CA SER A 88 2.74 2.12 6.96
C SER A 88 3.49 1.78 5.67
N TYR A 89 4.82 1.74 5.75
CA TYR A 89 5.67 1.32 4.65
C TYR A 89 5.48 -0.17 4.37
N GLY A 90 5.06 -0.52 3.15
CA GLY A 90 4.81 -1.91 2.74
C GLY A 90 5.93 -2.55 1.94
N GLY A 91 6.81 -1.76 1.33
CA GLY A 91 7.91 -2.25 0.49
C GLY A 91 8.38 -1.21 -0.52
N GLY A 92 9.50 -1.46 -1.19
CA GLY A 92 10.06 -0.51 -2.14
C GLY A 92 11.07 -1.15 -3.07
N HIS A 93 11.19 -0.59 -4.26
CA HIS A 93 12.04 -1.14 -5.31
C HIS A 93 12.36 -0.09 -6.37
N VAL A 94 13.49 -0.27 -7.05
CA VAL A 94 13.84 0.52 -8.24
C VAL A 94 13.31 -0.21 -9.46
N SER A 95 12.55 0.48 -10.30
CA SER A 95 12.10 -0.11 -11.56
C SER A 95 13.29 -0.41 -12.48
N GLY A 96 13.30 -1.61 -13.04
CA GLY A 96 14.35 -2.02 -13.98
C GLY A 96 14.25 -1.28 -15.32
N GLY A 97 15.20 -1.58 -16.21
CA GLY A 97 15.26 -0.99 -17.54
C GLY A 97 14.02 -1.26 -18.41
N SER A 98 13.15 -2.21 -18.06
CA SER A 98 11.89 -2.52 -18.76
C SER A 98 10.67 -1.73 -18.25
N GLY A 99 10.80 -0.99 -17.14
CA GLY A 99 9.65 -0.34 -16.47
C GLY A 99 8.74 -1.33 -15.74
N ILE A 100 9.22 -2.57 -15.52
CA ILE A 100 8.54 -3.60 -14.72
C ILE A 100 9.15 -3.58 -13.32
N ALA A 101 8.29 -3.70 -12.30
CA ALA A 101 8.72 -3.91 -10.92
C ALA A 101 7.74 -4.82 -10.18
N GLY A 102 8.28 -5.56 -9.22
CA GLY A 102 7.52 -6.33 -8.24
C GLY A 102 7.69 -5.73 -6.85
N PHE A 103 6.63 -5.74 -6.06
CA PHE A 103 6.65 -5.34 -4.65
C PHE A 103 5.92 -6.39 -3.83
N ALA A 104 6.35 -6.62 -2.60
CA ALA A 104 5.68 -7.51 -1.68
C ALA A 104 5.92 -7.06 -0.25
N GLY A 105 4.99 -7.40 0.62
CA GLY A 105 5.05 -7.09 2.04
C GLY A 105 4.04 -7.92 2.83
N ALA A 106 4.18 -7.93 4.14
CA ALA A 106 3.26 -8.61 5.04
C ALA A 106 3.16 -7.88 6.37
N PHE A 107 1.95 -7.88 6.91
CA PHE A 107 1.62 -7.27 8.20
C PHE A 107 0.88 -8.29 9.05
N GLN A 108 1.30 -8.45 10.29
CA GLN A 108 0.53 -9.21 11.28
C GLN A 108 -0.63 -8.35 11.79
N ALA A 109 -1.68 -9.00 12.27
CA ALA A 109 -2.71 -8.33 13.05
C ALA A 109 -2.09 -7.76 14.34
N GLY A 110 -2.58 -6.61 14.79
CA GLY A 110 -2.07 -5.87 15.93
C GLY A 110 -1.53 -4.49 15.53
N THR A 111 -0.79 -3.88 16.46
CA THR A 111 -0.20 -2.55 16.28
C THR A 111 0.78 -2.55 15.11
N ILE A 112 0.71 -1.52 14.29
CA ILE A 112 1.63 -1.31 13.16
C ILE A 112 2.25 0.06 13.32
N GLU A 113 3.58 0.12 13.23
CA GLU A 113 4.30 1.39 13.14
C GLU A 113 3.92 2.10 11.84
N GLY A 114 3.53 3.36 11.93
CA GLY A 114 3.05 4.12 10.79
C GLY A 114 2.87 5.58 11.11
N TRP A 115 2.22 6.30 10.21
CA TRP A 115 2.04 7.75 10.32
C TRP A 115 1.02 8.16 11.37
N LEU A 116 0.01 7.33 11.60
CA LEU A 116 -1.09 7.64 12.51
C LEU A 116 -0.77 7.06 13.90
N PRO A 117 -0.97 7.84 14.97
CA PRO A 117 -0.65 7.40 16.33
C PRO A 117 -1.56 6.22 16.72
N ASP A 118 -0.97 5.25 17.43
CA ASP A 118 -1.66 4.10 18.03
C ASP A 118 -2.48 3.22 17.07
N GLY A 119 -2.29 3.37 15.75
CA GLY A 119 -2.99 2.62 14.71
C GLY A 119 -2.46 1.20 14.49
N GLY A 120 -3.25 0.37 13.83
CA GLY A 120 -2.88 -1.01 13.55
C GLY A 120 -3.81 -1.69 12.56
N LEU A 121 -3.68 -3.02 12.49
CA LEU A 121 -4.56 -3.90 11.73
C LEU A 121 -5.27 -4.84 12.71
N TRP A 122 -6.52 -4.53 13.05
CA TRP A 122 -7.21 -5.25 14.13
C TRP A 122 -7.94 -6.49 13.64
N ASP A 123 -8.63 -6.36 12.50
CA ASP A 123 -9.26 -7.48 11.83
C ASP A 123 -8.83 -7.53 10.35
N PRO A 124 -7.82 -8.36 10.01
CA PRO A 124 -7.36 -8.56 8.65
C PRO A 124 -8.43 -9.03 7.66
N MET A 125 -9.52 -9.63 8.15
CA MET A 125 -10.55 -10.20 7.29
C MET A 125 -11.58 -9.16 6.84
N THR A 126 -11.74 -8.06 7.59
CA THR A 126 -12.79 -7.07 7.34
C THR A 126 -12.25 -5.67 6.99
N ALA A 127 -10.99 -5.37 7.35
CA ALA A 127 -10.38 -4.09 7.04
C ALA A 127 -10.30 -3.84 5.51
N GLU A 128 -10.63 -2.62 5.10
CA GLU A 128 -10.28 -2.16 3.76
C GLU A 128 -8.77 -1.92 3.71
N ILE A 129 -8.10 -2.52 2.72
CA ILE A 129 -6.66 -2.38 2.52
C ILE A 129 -6.44 -1.71 1.18
N GLN A 130 -5.74 -0.57 1.19
CA GLN A 130 -5.30 0.10 -0.02
C GLN A 130 -3.78 0.01 -0.16
N LEU A 131 -3.33 -0.37 -1.35
CA LEU A 131 -1.92 -0.40 -1.71
C LEU A 131 -1.64 0.76 -2.65
N VAL A 132 -0.84 1.70 -2.17
CA VAL A 132 -0.61 2.97 -2.85
C VAL A 132 0.86 3.08 -3.23
N LEU A 133 1.14 3.29 -4.52
CA LEU A 133 2.49 3.43 -5.05
C LEU A 133 2.91 4.90 -5.06
N ASN A 134 4.09 5.19 -4.52
CA ASN A 134 4.71 6.50 -4.52
C ASN A 134 5.98 6.46 -5.39
N ASP A 135 6.11 7.41 -6.31
CA ASP A 135 7.29 7.61 -7.17
C ASP A 135 8.25 8.60 -6.49
N HIS A 136 9.41 8.11 -6.07
CA HIS A 136 10.45 8.91 -5.43
C HIS A 136 11.29 9.71 -6.43
N GLY A 137 11.10 9.47 -7.74
CA GLY A 137 11.85 10.06 -8.83
C GLY A 137 12.97 9.14 -9.36
N PRO A 138 13.80 9.65 -10.30
CA PRO A 138 14.97 8.94 -10.80
C PRO A 138 15.85 8.47 -9.64
N MET A 139 16.30 7.23 -9.68
CA MET A 139 17.16 6.65 -8.66
C MET A 139 18.46 7.46 -8.55
N LEU A 140 18.77 7.89 -7.32
CA LEU A 140 20.00 8.57 -6.98
C LEU A 140 20.82 7.64 -6.08
N PRO A 141 21.96 7.08 -6.54
CA PRO A 141 22.71 6.07 -5.78
C PRO A 141 23.10 6.51 -4.36
N ALA A 142 23.37 7.81 -4.17
CA ALA A 142 23.76 8.38 -2.88
C ALA A 142 22.61 8.43 -1.84
N TYR A 143 21.36 8.18 -2.25
CA TYR A 143 20.16 8.23 -1.41
C TYR A 143 19.40 6.89 -1.40
N MET A 144 20.08 5.81 -1.79
CA MET A 144 19.60 4.44 -1.65
C MET A 144 20.12 3.94 -0.30
N PRO A 145 19.32 3.98 0.79
CA PRO A 145 18.05 3.25 0.95
C PRO A 145 16.82 4.14 1.12
N GLU A 146 16.99 5.43 1.39
CA GLU A 146 15.92 6.39 1.73
C GLU A 146 14.84 6.38 0.65
N MET A 147 15.23 6.51 -0.62
CA MET A 147 14.31 6.54 -1.76
C MET A 147 13.44 5.28 -1.92
N THR A 148 13.79 4.19 -1.24
CA THR A 148 13.04 2.92 -1.26
C THR A 148 12.40 2.54 0.06
N HIS A 149 12.56 3.32 1.12
CA HIS A 149 12.01 3.03 2.46
C HIS A 149 11.21 4.18 3.06
N THR A 150 11.37 5.39 2.54
CA THR A 150 10.70 6.57 3.09
C THR A 150 9.59 7.06 2.19
N TYR A 151 8.86 7.99 2.77
CA TYR A 151 7.98 8.86 2.03
C TYR A 151 8.80 10.05 1.52
N ARG A 152 8.41 10.63 0.38
CA ARG A 152 9.18 11.70 -0.28
C ARG A 152 9.06 13.03 0.45
#